data_AF-D6LGQ6-F1
#
_entry.id   AF-D6LGQ6-F1
#
_cell.length_a   1.000
_cell.length_b   1.000
_cell.length_c   1.000
_cell.angle_alpha   90.00
_cell.angle_beta   90.00
_cell.angle_gamma   90.00
#
_symmetry.space_group_name_H-M   'P 1'
#
loop_
_entity.id
_entity.type
_entity.pdbx_description
1 polymer ?
#
loop_
_entity_poly.entity_id
_entity_poly.type
_entity_poly.pdbx_seq_one_letter_code
_entity_poly.pdbx_strand_id
1 'polypeptide(L)'
;MGILVFLFLKLSFFWAILTVFEVTIISRMKVSTFKYIKLSKFLEFFYVILTIISTDFYLYIRPKVFSYLIYSLLITIYFGILIYDFWKKKITKKDFIIYFIYFFINVVLVYLSLIMIFLFFGSSSYV
;
A
#
# COMPACT_ATOMS: atom_id res chain seq x y z
N MET A 1 -3.02 -20.72 16.68
CA MET A 1 -3.27 -21.11 15.28
C MET A 1 -4.60 -20.56 14.72
N GLY A 2 -5.76 -20.74 15.38
CA GLY A 2 -7.08 -20.40 14.80
C GLY A 2 -7.32 -18.92 14.45
N ILE A 3 -6.96 -17.98 15.32
CA ILE A 3 -7.17 -16.54 15.08
C ILE A 3 -6.35 -16.01 13.89
N LEU A 4 -5.14 -16.55 13.71
CA LEU A 4 -4.21 -16.18 12.64
C LEU A 4 -4.70 -16.67 11.28
N VAL A 5 -5.18 -17.92 11.21
CA VAL A 5 -5.79 -18.49 9.99
C VAL A 5 -7.02 -17.68 9.58
N PHE A 6 -7.84 -17.27 10.54
CA PHE A 6 -9.01 -16.44 10.29
C PHE A 6 -8.65 -15.04 9.75
N LEU A 7 -7.63 -14.39 10.33
CA LEU A 7 -7.15 -13.10 9.87
C LEU A 7 -6.51 -13.18 8.46
N PHE A 8 -5.73 -14.23 8.20
CA PHE A 8 -5.12 -14.47 6.89
C PHE A 8 -6.18 -14.67 5.80
N LEU A 9 -7.22 -15.45 6.08
CA LEU A 9 -8.37 -15.65 5.19
C LEU A 9 -9.05 -14.32 4.85
N LYS A 10 -9.25 -13.46 5.86
CA LYS A 10 -9.86 -12.14 5.67
C LYS A 10 -8.99 -11.25 4.77
N LEU A 11 -7.68 -11.26 4.98
CA LEU A 11 -6.73 -10.50 4.18
C LEU A 11 -6.70 -10.99 2.71
N SER A 12 -6.76 -12.30 2.48
CA SER A 12 -6.77 -12.86 1.12
C SER A 12 -8.05 -12.49 0.35
N PHE A 13 -9.20 -12.44 1.03
CA PHE A 13 -10.43 -11.94 0.42
C PHE A 13 -10.32 -10.45 0.04
N PHE A 14 -9.77 -9.61 0.93
CA PHE A 14 -9.54 -8.20 0.60
C PHE A 14 -8.60 -8.02 -0.59
N TRP A 15 -7.53 -8.81 -0.66
CA TRP A 15 -6.59 -8.81 -1.79
C TRP A 15 -7.26 -9.21 -3.11
N ALA A 16 -8.07 -10.26 -3.09
CA ALA A 16 -8.81 -10.73 -4.27
C ALA A 16 -9.81 -9.68 -4.75
N ILE A 17 -10.55 -9.05 -3.84
CA ILE A 17 -11.49 -7.95 -4.15
C ILE A 17 -10.73 -6.78 -4.78
N LEU A 18 -9.57 -6.42 -4.23
CA LEU A 18 -8.74 -5.34 -4.76
C LEU A 18 -8.25 -5.64 -6.17
N THR A 19 -7.87 -6.89 -6.44
CA THR A 19 -7.43 -7.33 -7.77
C THR A 19 -8.56 -7.21 -8.79
N VAL A 20 -9.76 -7.68 -8.45
CA VAL A 20 -10.95 -7.58 -9.33
C VAL A 20 -11.33 -6.11 -9.55
N PHE A 21 -11.30 -5.31 -8.50
CA PHE A 21 -11.53 -3.87 -8.58
C PHE A 21 -10.53 -3.21 -9.53
N GLU A 22 -9.24 -3.51 -9.39
CA GLU A 22 -8.18 -2.96 -10.23
C GLU A 22 -8.37 -3.32 -11.71
N VAL A 23 -8.66 -4.59 -12.02
CA VAL A 23 -8.94 -5.04 -13.40
C VAL A 23 -10.19 -4.34 -13.98
N THR A 24 -11.24 -4.18 -13.16
CA THR A 24 -12.47 -3.52 -13.57
C THR A 24 -12.26 -2.01 -13.81
N ILE A 25 -11.43 -1.38 -12.99
CA ILE A 25 -11.08 0.04 -13.08
C ILE A 25 -10.19 0.28 -14.30
N ILE A 26 -9.14 -0.54 -14.49
CA ILE A 26 -8.22 -0.47 -15.64
C ILE A 26 -8.98 -0.62 -16.96
N SER A 27 -9.89 -1.60 -17.05
CA SER A 27 -10.65 -1.85 -18.29
C SER A 27 -11.60 -0.71 -18.67
N ARG A 28 -12.00 0.13 -17.71
CA ARG A 28 -12.85 1.32 -17.95
C ARG A 28 -12.08 2.63 -18.13
N MET A 29 -10.76 2.62 -17.91
CA MET A 29 -9.94 3.84 -17.88
C MET A 29 -9.22 4.13 -19.20
N LYS A 30 -9.05 5.41 -19.53
CA LYS A 30 -8.22 5.87 -20.66
C LYS A 30 -6.74 5.74 -20.31
N VAL A 31 -5.87 5.49 -21.30
CA VAL A 31 -4.42 5.26 -21.12
C VAL A 31 -3.71 6.35 -20.31
N SER A 32 -4.17 7.60 -20.35
CA SER A 32 -3.58 8.71 -19.59
C SER A 32 -3.75 8.60 -18.07
N THR A 33 -4.73 7.85 -17.58
CA THR A 33 -4.97 7.68 -16.14
C THR A 33 -4.24 6.50 -15.52
N PHE A 34 -3.56 5.69 -16.35
CA PHE A 34 -2.74 4.56 -15.92
C PHE A 34 -1.59 4.97 -14.99
N LYS A 35 -1.17 6.25 -15.06
CA LYS A 35 -0.11 6.83 -14.24
C LYS A 35 -0.33 6.60 -12.73
N TYR A 36 -1.55 6.80 -12.23
CA TYR A 36 -1.84 6.73 -10.79
C TYR A 36 -1.89 5.30 -10.27
N ILE A 37 -2.48 4.38 -11.05
CA ILE A 37 -2.51 2.95 -10.72
C ILE A 37 -1.08 2.39 -10.69
N LYS A 38 -0.26 2.76 -11.69
CA LYS A 38 1.15 2.36 -11.77
C LYS A 38 1.97 2.89 -10.60
N LEU A 39 1.75 4.17 -10.23
CA LEU A 39 2.44 4.79 -9.10
C LEU A 39 2.02 4.17 -7.75
N SER A 40 0.74 3.83 -7.59
CA SER A 40 0.24 3.12 -6.41
C SER A 40 0.84 1.72 -6.27
N LYS A 41 0.98 0.97 -7.37
CA LYS A 41 1.67 -0.34 -7.37
C LYS A 41 3.16 -0.21 -7.08
N PHE A 42 3.80 0.84 -7.59
CA PHE A 42 5.19 1.13 -7.27
C PHE A 42 5.38 1.36 -5.77
N LEU A 43 4.49 2.13 -5.13
CA LEU A 43 4.53 2.37 -3.68
C LEU A 43 4.42 1.07 -2.86
N GLU A 44 3.53 0.18 -3.28
CA GLU A 44 3.32 -1.11 -2.61
C GLU A 44 4.58 -2.00 -2.71
N PHE A 45 5.13 -2.14 -3.92
CA PHE A 45 6.35 -2.91 -4.14
C PHE A 45 7.57 -2.30 -3.42
N PHE A 46 7.72 -0.98 -3.49
CA PHE A 46 8.83 -0.26 -2.85
C PHE A 46 8.79 -0.40 -1.33
N TYR A 47 7.60 -0.44 -0.73
CA TYR A 47 7.45 -0.67 0.71
C TYR A 47 7.86 -2.06 1.16
N VAL A 48 7.51 -3.09 0.39
CA VAL A 48 7.93 -4.47 0.68
C VAL A 48 9.46 -4.57 0.66
N ILE A 49 10.10 -3.98 -0.36
CA ILE A 49 11.57 -3.92 -0.44
C ILE A 49 12.17 -3.16 0.75
N LEU A 50 11.62 -1.99 1.10
CA LEU A 50 12.04 -1.22 2.27
C LEU A 50 11.93 -2.03 3.57
N THR A 51 10.89 -2.84 3.70
CA THR A 51 10.66 -3.68 4.87
C THR A 51 11.67 -4.83 4.95
N ILE A 52 12.00 -5.46 3.81
CA ILE A 52 13.02 -6.53 3.73
C ILE A 52 14.40 -5.96 4.07
N ILE A 53 14.81 -4.88 3.40
CA ILE A 53 16.09 -4.20 3.66
C ILE A 53 16.18 -3.76 5.14
N SER A 54 15.10 -3.18 5.69
CA SER A 54 15.05 -2.77 7.11
C SER A 54 15.17 -3.96 8.08
N THR A 55 14.77 -5.15 7.66
CA THR A 55 14.88 -6.39 8.46
C THR A 55 16.30 -6.93 8.44
N ASP A 56 16.97 -6.97 7.28
CA ASP A 56 18.35 -7.47 7.16
C ASP A 56 19.41 -6.54 7.77
N PHE A 57 19.16 -5.23 7.81
CA PHE A 57 20.05 -4.22 8.40
C PHE A 57 19.95 -4.09 9.94
N TYR A 58 19.39 -5.08 10.65
CA TYR A 58 19.14 -5.05 12.09
C TYR A 58 20.40 -4.82 12.98
N LEU A 59 21.60 -4.92 12.41
CA LEU A 59 22.87 -4.88 13.14
C LEU A 59 23.55 -3.51 13.28
N TYR A 60 23.08 -2.41 12.65
CA TYR A 60 23.90 -1.18 12.63
C TYR A 60 23.20 0.16 12.91
N ILE A 61 21.92 0.38 12.62
CA ILE A 61 21.19 1.64 12.92
C ILE A 61 19.70 1.36 12.95
N ARG A 62 18.95 2.02 13.86
CA ARG A 62 17.48 2.03 14.09
C ARG A 62 16.64 2.07 12.78
N PRO A 63 16.49 0.96 12.04
CA PRO A 63 16.17 0.99 10.61
C PRO A 63 14.66 0.98 10.36
N LYS A 64 13.88 0.55 11.36
CA LYS A 64 12.41 0.55 11.34
C LYS A 64 11.85 1.97 11.28
N VAL A 65 12.35 2.89 12.10
CA VAL A 65 11.83 4.27 12.13
C VAL A 65 12.11 4.98 10.80
N PHE A 66 13.28 4.71 10.21
CA PHE A 66 13.67 5.30 8.92
C PHE A 66 12.84 4.78 7.74
N SER A 67 12.53 3.48 7.70
CA SER A 67 11.69 2.92 6.63
C SER A 67 10.24 3.42 6.69
N TYR A 68 9.66 3.56 7.89
CA TYR A 68 8.36 4.22 8.05
C TYR A 68 8.38 5.69 7.62
N LEU A 69 9.46 6.42 7.94
CA LEU A 69 9.63 7.81 7.53
C LEU A 69 9.67 7.95 6.01
N ILE A 70 10.46 7.12 5.32
CA ILE A 70 10.54 7.11 3.86
C ILE A 70 9.18 6.78 3.24
N TYR A 71 8.49 5.76 3.76
CA TYR A 71 7.19 5.35 3.24
C TYR A 71 6.13 6.44 3.44
N SER A 72 6.10 7.08 4.62
CA SER A 72 5.20 8.21 4.89
C SER A 72 5.47 9.38 3.95
N LEU A 73 6.74 9.64 3.63
CA LEU A 73 7.14 10.69 2.70
C LEU A 73 6.65 10.37 1.28
N LEU A 74 6.81 9.12 0.84
CA LEU A 74 6.32 8.64 -0.46
C LEU A 74 4.78 8.70 -0.59
N ILE A 75 4.03 8.31 0.46
CA ILE A 75 2.58 8.46 0.56
C ILE A 75 2.19 9.94 0.39
N THR A 76 2.89 10.84 1.08
CA THR A 76 2.63 12.28 1.02
C THR A 76 2.90 12.85 -0.38
N ILE A 77 3.99 12.42 -1.03
CA ILE A 77 4.29 12.80 -2.42
C ILE A 77 3.19 12.35 -3.38
N TYR A 78 2.75 11.09 -3.30
CA TYR A 78 1.66 10.58 -4.13
C TYR A 78 0.38 11.41 -3.94
N PHE A 79 0.03 11.66 -2.69
CA PHE A 79 -1.14 12.43 -2.34
C PHE A 79 -1.07 13.87 -2.85
N GLY A 80 0.11 14.49 -2.74
CA GLY A 80 0.38 15.81 -3.31
C GLY A 80 0.23 15.85 -4.84
N ILE A 81 0.71 14.83 -5.56
CA ILE A 81 0.52 14.73 -7.02
C ILE A 81 -0.97 14.61 -7.37
N LEU A 82 -1.73 13.81 -6.61
CA LEU A 82 -3.16 13.63 -6.82
C LEU A 82 -3.94 14.96 -6.66
N ILE A 83 -3.66 15.70 -5.58
CA ILE A 83 -4.26 17.01 -5.34
C ILE A 83 -3.84 18.02 -6.40
N TYR A 84 -2.56 18.04 -6.78
CA TYR A 84 -2.04 18.96 -7.78
C TYR A 84 -2.71 18.75 -9.14
N ASP A 85 -2.79 17.51 -9.61
CA ASP A 85 -3.43 17.20 -10.90
C ASP A 85 -4.96 17.44 -10.86
N PHE A 86 -5.61 17.28 -9.70
CA PHE A 86 -7.00 17.69 -9.49
C PHE A 86 -7.18 19.21 -9.59
N TRP A 87 -6.31 19.97 -8.91
CA TRP A 87 -6.39 21.43 -8.90
C TRP A 87 -6.09 22.03 -10.28
N LYS A 88 -5.17 21.41 -11.02
CA LYS A 88 -4.87 21.75 -12.42
C LYS A 88 -5.96 21.29 -13.42
N LYS A 89 -7.06 20.69 -12.94
CA LYS A 89 -8.19 20.16 -13.73
C LYS A 89 -7.76 19.11 -14.77
N LYS A 90 -6.66 18.40 -14.54
CA LYS A 90 -6.23 17.30 -15.43
C LYS A 90 -7.05 16.02 -15.22
N ILE A 91 -7.63 15.86 -14.03
CA ILE A 91 -8.51 14.74 -13.67
C ILE A 91 -9.89 15.27 -13.27
N THR A 92 -10.94 14.50 -13.55
CA THR A 92 -12.31 14.88 -13.19
C THR A 92 -12.59 14.58 -11.71
N LYS A 93 -13.65 15.18 -11.14
CA LYS A 93 -14.09 14.89 -9.76
C LYS A 93 -14.37 13.39 -9.54
N LYS A 94 -14.95 12.71 -10.55
CA LYS A 94 -15.24 11.27 -10.47
C LYS A 94 -13.94 10.47 -10.40
N ASP A 95 -12.98 10.77 -11.27
CA ASP A 95 -11.71 10.05 -11.32
C ASP A 95 -10.88 10.30 -10.05
N PHE A 96 -10.88 11.53 -9.54
CA PHE A 96 -10.23 11.85 -8.27
C PHE A 96 -10.75 10.99 -7.12
N ILE A 97 -12.07 10.85 -6.98
CA ILE A 97 -12.68 10.01 -5.94
C ILE A 97 -12.24 8.55 -6.09
N ILE A 98 -12.21 8.04 -7.32
CA ILE A 98 -11.78 6.67 -7.59
C ILE A 98 -10.31 6.46 -7.18
N TYR A 99 -9.40 7.34 -7.60
CA TYR A 99 -7.98 7.22 -7.25
C TYR A 99 -7.72 7.44 -5.76
N PHE A 100 -8.48 8.33 -5.13
CA PHE A 100 -8.39 8.58 -3.70
C PHE A 100 -8.78 7.34 -2.91
N ILE A 101 -9.92 6.72 -3.24
CA ILE A 101 -10.39 5.49 -2.60
C ILE A 101 -9.39 4.35 -2.84
N TYR A 102 -8.90 4.20 -4.07
CA TYR A 102 -7.92 3.17 -4.41
C TYR A 102 -6.61 3.32 -3.62
N PHE A 103 -6.07 4.54 -3.55
CA PHE A 103 -4.89 4.85 -2.76
C PHE A 103 -5.10 4.57 -1.27
N PHE A 104 -6.23 5.01 -0.72
CA PHE A 104 -6.54 4.82 0.69
C PHE A 104 -6.65 3.32 1.04
N ILE A 105 -7.35 2.54 0.22
CA ILE A 105 -7.47 1.09 0.43
C ILE A 105 -6.10 0.43 0.37
N ASN A 106 -5.24 0.79 -0.59
CA ASN A 106 -3.88 0.24 -0.67
C ASN A 106 -3.03 0.56 0.57
N VAL A 107 -3.05 1.80 1.06
CA VAL A 107 -2.32 2.17 2.28
C VAL A 107 -2.83 1.37 3.49
N VAL A 108 -4.15 1.23 3.63
CA VAL A 108 -4.76 0.43 4.71
C VAL A 108 -4.37 -1.04 4.60
N LEU A 109 -4.40 -1.61 3.40
CA LEU A 109 -4.06 -3.01 3.13
C LEU A 109 -2.60 -3.32 3.49
N VAL A 110 -1.67 -2.45 3.08
CA VAL A 110 -0.25 -2.55 3.40
C VAL A 110 -0.04 -2.50 4.92
N TYR A 111 -0.69 -1.56 5.60
CA TYR A 111 -0.60 -1.43 7.05
C TYR A 111 -1.15 -2.67 7.78
N LEU A 112 -2.29 -3.21 7.35
CA LEU A 112 -2.89 -4.42 7.92
C LEU A 112 -1.99 -5.65 7.70
N SER A 113 -1.40 -5.76 6.51
CA SER A 113 -0.46 -6.83 6.17
C SER A 113 0.78 -6.79 7.06
N LEU A 114 1.26 -5.60 7.42
CA LEU A 114 2.39 -5.46 8.34
C LEU A 114 2.05 -5.89 9.76
N ILE A 115 0.87 -5.51 10.27
CA ILE A 115 0.39 -5.97 11.59
C ILE A 115 0.34 -7.51 11.63
N MET A 116 -0.12 -8.14 10.55
CA MET A 116 -0.15 -9.60 10.42
C MET A 116 1.24 -10.21 10.47
N ILE A 117 2.20 -9.67 9.72
CA ILE A 117 3.60 -10.13 9.72
C ILE A 117 4.20 -9.97 11.12
N PHE A 118 3.95 -8.84 11.79
CA PHE A 118 4.43 -8.59 13.15
C PHE A 118 3.84 -9.58 14.17
N LEU A 119 2.53 -9.86 14.10
CA LEU A 119 1.90 -10.85 14.97
C LEU A 119 2.40 -12.28 14.70
N PHE A 120 2.79 -12.60 13.47
CA PHE A 120 3.27 -13.93 13.08
C PHE A 120 4.73 -14.17 13.48
N PHE A 121 5.63 -13.20 13.29
CA PHE A 121 7.05 -13.34 13.62
C PHE A 121 7.42 -12.85 15.03
N GLY A 122 6.72 -11.85 15.57
CA GLY A 122 6.97 -11.30 16.90
C GLY A 122 6.60 -12.26 18.04
N SER A 123 5.76 -13.26 17.78
CA SER A 123 5.41 -14.28 18.78
C SER A 123 6.45 -15.40 18.90
N SER A 124 7.45 -15.48 18.02
CA SER A 124 8.47 -16.55 18.06
C SER A 124 9.73 -16.19 18.86
N SER A 125 9.82 -14.97 19.42
CA SER A 125 11.02 -14.46 20.11
C SER A 125 10.94 -14.51 21.65
N TYR A 126 9.93 -15.20 22.21
CA TYR A 126 9.76 -15.40 23.66
C TYR A 126 9.63 -16.88 24.05
N VAL A 127 10.47 -17.75 23.47
CA VAL A 127 10.69 -19.12 23.95
C VAL A 127 12.17 -19.33 24.19
#